data_AF-A0A1V4Q884-F1
#
_entry.id   AF-A0A1V4Q884-F1
#
_cell.length_a   1.000
_cell.length_b   1.000
_cell.length_c   1.000
_cell.angle_alpha   90.00
_cell.angle_beta   90.00
_cell.angle_gamma   90.00
#
_symmetry.space_group_name_H-M   'P 1'
#
loop_
_entity.id
_entity.type
_entity.pdbx_description
1 polymer ?
#
loop_
_entity_poly.entity_id
_entity_poly.type
_entity_poly.pdbx_seq_one_letter_code
_entity_poly.pdbx_strand_id
1 'polypeptide(L)' 'MPRLVTSCWASITGLARHLFINGTATQADVDRALWLPEHEPEARQFALASIRSGRAPGSFRITPALI' A
#
# COMPACT_ATOMS: atom_id res chain seq x y z
N MET A 1 6.20 14.12 -12.27
CA MET A 1 5.96 12.70 -11.90
C MET A 1 4.49 12.37 -12.06
N PRO A 2 4.12 11.15 -12.47
CA PRO A 2 2.73 10.71 -12.42
C PRO A 2 2.19 10.80 -10.98
N ARG A 3 0.93 11.21 -10.84
CA ARG A 3 0.30 11.45 -9.52
C ARG A 3 0.35 10.22 -8.62
N LEU A 4 0.15 9.03 -9.18
CA LEU A 4 0.24 7.77 -8.45
C LEU A 4 1.61 7.57 -7.78
N VAL A 5 2.71 7.87 -8.50
CA VAL A 5 4.07 7.74 -7.95
C VAL A 5 4.30 8.78 -6.84
N THR A 6 3.72 9.96 -6.99
CA THR A 6 3.82 11.03 -5.98
C THR A 6 3.09 10.65 -4.69
N SER A 7 1.84 10.17 -4.80
CA SER A 7 1.05 9.72 -3.65
C SER A 7 1.65 8.48 -2.95
N CYS A 8 2.37 7.64 -3.69
CA CYS A 8 3.01 6.43 -3.15
C CYS A 8 4.48 6.61 -2.77
N TRP A 9 5.02 7.84 -2.81
CA TRP A 9 6.47 8.06 -2.68
C TRP A 9 7.05 7.52 -1.36
N ALA A 10 6.35 7.71 -0.24
CA ALA A 10 6.75 7.18 1.07
C ALA A 10 6.82 5.64 1.07
N SER A 11 5.83 4.97 0.47
CA SER A 11 5.82 3.51 0.32
C SER A 11 6.95 3.00 -0.58
N ILE A 12 7.19 3.68 -1.70
CA ILE A 12 8.27 3.32 -2.65
C ILE A 12 9.63 3.45 -1.98
N THR A 13 9.89 4.57 -1.30
CA THR A 13 11.18 4.79 -0.62
C THR A 13 11.37 3.82 0.55
N GLY A 14 10.31 3.50 1.29
CA GLY A 14 10.33 2.47 2.32
C GLY A 14 10.66 1.08 1.76
N LEU A 15 10.00 0.67 0.67
CA LEU A 15 10.24 -0.62 0.02
C LEU A 15 11.64 -0.69 -0.61
N ALA A 16 12.11 0.39 -1.24
CA ALA A 16 13.46 0.45 -1.79
C ALA A 16 14.53 0.30 -0.70
N ARG A 17 14.32 0.91 0.46
CA ARG A 17 15.19 0.72 1.63
C ARG A 17 15.17 -0.74 2.11
N HIS A 18 13.99 -1.37 2.18
CA HIS A 18 13.87 -2.77 2.55
C HIS A 18 14.65 -3.67 1.57
N LEU A 19 14.47 -3.47 0.26
CA LEU A 19 15.17 -4.20 -0.78
C LEU A 19 16.69 -4.01 -0.68
N PHE A 20 17.15 -2.79 -0.42
CA PHE A 20 18.57 -2.49 -0.26
C PHE A 20 19.19 -3.23 0.93
N ILE A 21 18.48 -3.31 2.06
CA ILE A 21 18.96 -3.95 3.28
C ILE A 21 18.90 -5.48 3.17
N ASN A 22 17.80 -6.03 2.65
CA ASN A 22 17.54 -7.47 2.67
C ASN A 22 17.94 -8.19 1.38
N GLY A 23 18.27 -7.45 0.32
CA GLY A 23 18.61 -7.97 -1.01
C GLY A 23 17.42 -8.52 -1.79
N THR A 24 16.25 -8.65 -1.18
CA THR A 24 15.02 -9.16 -1.80
C THR A 24 13.80 -8.43 -1.23
N ALA A 25 12.68 -8.52 -1.95
CA ALA A 25 11.38 -8.05 -1.48
C ALA A 25 10.31 -9.01 -1.99
N THR A 26 9.40 -9.43 -1.12
CA THR A 26 8.28 -10.30 -1.44
C THR A 26 7.01 -9.51 -1.73
N GLN A 27 5.98 -10.17 -2.25
CA GLN A 27 4.66 -9.55 -2.41
C GLN A 27 4.08 -9.06 -1.07
N ALA A 28 4.35 -9.77 0.04
CA ALA A 28 3.91 -9.33 1.37
C ALA A 28 4.60 -8.03 1.79
N ASP A 29 5.86 -7.81 1.40
CA ASP A 29 6.57 -6.55 1.68
C ASP A 29 5.98 -5.38 0.87
N VAL A 30 5.58 -5.64 -0.38
CA VAL A 30 4.86 -4.68 -1.22
C VAL A 30 3.51 -4.33 -0.60
N ASP A 31 2.73 -5.33 -0.20
CA ASP A 31 1.40 -5.16 0.38
C ASP A 31 1.50 -4.38 1.70
N ARG A 32 2.49 -4.69 2.54
CA ARG A 32 2.78 -3.93 3.78
C ARG A 32 3.20 -2.49 3.48
N ALA A 33 4.09 -2.26 2.52
CA ALA A 33 4.53 -0.92 2.15
C ALA A 33 3.35 -0.06 1.66
N LEU A 34 2.37 -0.67 1.00
CA LEU A 34 1.15 -0.04 0.51
C LEU A 34 0.01 -0.02 1.55
N TRP A 35 0.25 -0.47 2.79
CA TRP A 35 -0.75 -0.53 3.86
C TRP A 35 -2.01 -1.32 3.43
N LEU A 36 -1.82 -2.42 2.71
CA LEU A 36 -2.93 -3.27 2.26
C LEU A 36 -3.32 -4.28 3.36
N PRO A 37 -4.63 -4.49 3.60
CA PRO A 37 -5.12 -5.56 4.46
C PRO A 37 -4.72 -6.95 3.91
N GLU A 38 -4.14 -7.81 4.75
CA GLU A 38 -3.64 -9.14 4.35
C GLU A 38 -4.75 -10.21 4.28
N HIS A 39 -5.78 -10.13 5.14
CA HIS A 39 -6.76 -11.20 5.32
C HIS A 39 -8.19 -10.84 4.89
N GLU A 40 -8.38 -9.67 4.28
CA GLU A 40 -9.70 -9.16 3.89
C GLU A 40 -9.68 -8.76 2.40
N PRO A 41 -10.06 -9.67 1.47
CA PRO A 41 -9.96 -9.42 0.03
C PRO A 41 -10.71 -8.17 -0.44
N GLU A 42 -11.90 -7.91 0.12
CA GLU A 42 -12.71 -6.74 -0.20
C GLU A 42 -12.04 -5.44 0.28
N ALA A 43 -11.55 -5.43 1.52
CA ALA A 43 -10.80 -4.30 2.06
C ALA A 43 -9.52 -4.04 1.25
N ARG A 44 -8.83 -5.10 0.80
CA ARG A 44 -7.66 -4.99 -0.09
C ARG A 44 -8.01 -4.34 -1.42
N GLN A 45 -9.10 -4.77 -2.06
CA GLN A 45 -9.56 -4.16 -3.32
C GLN A 45 -9.93 -2.68 -3.13
N PHE A 46 -10.62 -2.35 -2.04
CA PHE A 46 -10.97 -0.98 -1.71
C PHE A 46 -9.73 -0.09 -1.44
N ALA A 47 -8.72 -0.62 -0.74
CA ALA A 47 -7.45 0.06 -0.52
C ALA A 47 -6.75 0.38 -1.84
N LEU A 48 -6.66 -0.61 -2.74
CA LEU A 48 -6.06 -0.45 -4.06
C LEU A 48 -6.83 0.57 -4.92
N ALA A 49 -8.16 0.53 -4.90
CA ALA A 49 -8.99 1.53 -5.59
C ALA A 49 -8.76 2.94 -5.03
N SER A 50 -8.66 3.07 -3.70
CA SER A 50 -8.35 4.34 -3.03
C SER A 50 -6.99 4.89 -3.45
N ILE A 51 -5.95 4.05 -3.50
CA ILE A 51 -4.61 4.43 -3.98
C ILE A 51 -4.63 4.82 -5.46
N ARG A 52 -5.34 4.08 -6.31
CA ARG A 52 -5.49 4.40 -7.75
C ARG A 52 -6.23 5.72 -7.98
N SER A 53 -7.20 6.04 -7.11
CA SER A 53 -7.84 7.36 -7.08
C SER A 53 -6.92 8.47 -6.53
N GLY A 54 -5.73 8.10 -6.05
CA GLY A 54 -4.59 8.94 -5.69
C GLY A 54 -4.51 9.35 -4.23
N ARG A 55 -5.22 8.64 -3.34
CA ARG A 55 -4.92 8.70 -1.91
C ARG A 55 -3.55 8.09 -1.62
N ALA A 56 -2.85 8.63 -0.63
CA ALA A 56 -1.60 8.04 -0.18
C ALA A 56 -1.88 6.75 0.63
N PRO A 57 -1.07 5.68 0.48
CA PRO A 57 -1.11 4.53 1.37
C PRO A 57 -1.11 4.93 2.85
N GLY A 58 -1.95 4.29 3.67
CA GLY A 58 -2.07 4.57 5.11
C GLY A 58 -2.78 5.89 5.47
N SER A 59 -3.11 6.76 4.51
CA SER A 59 -3.82 8.03 4.77
C SER A 59 -5.33 7.88 4.99
N PHE A 60 -5.87 6.67 4.78
CA PHE A 60 -7.27 6.36 4.94
C PHE A 60 -7.42 5.12 5.82
N ARG A 61 -8.55 5.02 6.52
CA ARG A 61 -8.91 3.85 7.30
C ARG A 61 -10.00 3.09 6.58
N ILE A 62 -9.87 1.76 6.53
CA ILE A 62 -10.96 0.88 6.11
C ILE A 62 -11.57 0.35 7.39
N THR A 63 -12.83 0.71 7.63
CA THR A 63 -13.59 0.17 8.76
C THR A 63 -14.47 -0.94 8.19
N PRO A 64 -14.36 -2.18 8.69
CA PRO A 64 -15.27 -3.24 8.28
C PRO A 64 -16.70 -2.84 8.66
N ALA A 65 -17.66 -3.12 7.77
CA ALA A 65 -19.06 -2.95 8.09
C ALA A 65 -19.41 -3.94 9.21
N LEU A 66 -19.83 -3.45 10.37
CA LEU A 66 -20.46 -4.28 11.38
C LEU A 66 -21.80 -4.76 10.78
N ILE A 67 -21.89 -6.06 10.52
CA ILE A 67 -23.13 -6.75 10.14
C ILE A 67 -23.73 -7.37 11.40
#